data_AF-A0A3B0SSL6-F1
#
_entry.id   AF-A0A3B0SSL6-F1
#
_cell.length_a   1.000
_cell.length_b   1.000
_cell.length_c   1.000
_cell.angle_alpha   90.00
_cell.angle_beta   90.00
_cell.angle_gamma   90.00
#
_symmetry.space_group_name_H-M   'P 1'
#
loop_
_entity.id
_entity.type
_entity.pdbx_description
1 polymer ?
#
loop_
_entity_poly.entity_id
_entity_poly.type
_entity_poly.pdbx_seq_one_letter_code
_entity_poly.pdbx_strand_id
1 'polypeptide(L)'
;MARYADAVQKNLPSGPLVLVGHSMGGLIACELADRDLGVTGIITLGTGAAMTVNEDLLTTARNTPVYAMAPIRKWSLHRDAAEGQRAQLENSTSPKAVEAVSDDLTACNTYVDTPTRLSRFSGPGPGRDR
;
A
#
# COMPACT_ATOMS: atom_id res chain seq x y z
N MET A 1 2.31 -8.71 -1.30
CA MET A 1 2.18 -7.96 -0.04
C MET A 1 3.32 -8.33 0.91
N ALA A 2 3.52 -9.62 1.21
CA ALA A 2 4.56 -10.11 2.12
C ALA A 2 5.97 -9.55 1.86
N ARG A 3 6.46 -9.56 0.61
CA ARG A 3 7.80 -9.02 0.26
C ARG A 3 7.98 -7.54 0.64
N TYR A 4 6.96 -6.72 0.40
CA TYR A 4 7.01 -5.30 0.76
C TYR A 4 6.94 -5.12 2.28
N ALA A 5 6.09 -5.89 2.97
CA ALA A 5 6.05 -5.91 4.43
C ALA A 5 7.41 -6.34 5.04
N ASP A 6 8.12 -7.30 4.45
CA ASP A 6 9.46 -7.69 4.88
C ASP A 6 10.48 -6.55 4.76
N ALA A 7 10.38 -5.77 3.68
CA ALA A 7 11.23 -4.61 3.47
C ALA A 7 10.93 -3.48 4.49
N VAL A 8 9.66 -3.23 4.78
CA VAL A 8 9.23 -2.26 5.79
C VAL A 8 9.70 -2.69 7.18
N GLN A 9 9.49 -3.96 7.55
CA GLN A 9 9.83 -4.50 8.87
C GLN A 9 11.31 -4.27 9.24
N LYS A 10 12.23 -4.38 8.28
CA LYS A 10 13.68 -4.15 8.49
C LYS A 10 14.03 -2.75 8.97
N ASN A 11 13.13 -1.79 8.78
CA ASN A 11 13.33 -0.38 9.08
C ASN A 11 12.43 0.10 10.24
N LEU A 12 11.65 -0.79 10.86
CA LEU A 12 10.80 -0.43 11.98
C LEU A 12 11.64 -0.24 13.27
N PRO A 13 11.28 0.75 14.11
CA PRO A 13 11.89 0.89 15.41
C PRO A 13 11.49 -0.28 16.33
N SER A 14 12.28 -0.50 17.38
CA SER A 14 11.91 -1.44 18.45
C SER A 14 10.89 -0.81 19.41
N GLY A 15 10.09 -1.66 20.06
CA GLY A 15 9.09 -1.25 21.06
C GLY A 15 7.67 -1.20 20.50
N PRO A 16 6.71 -0.62 21.25
CA PRO A 16 5.30 -0.55 20.84
C PRO A 16 5.11 0.25 19.54
N LEU A 17 4.40 -0.32 18.57
CA LEU A 17 4.17 0.29 17.26
C LEU A 17 2.69 0.61 17.01
N VAL A 18 2.41 1.81 16.50
CA VAL A 18 1.13 2.12 15.86
C VAL A 18 1.38 2.25 14.36
N LEU A 19 0.74 1.39 13.57
CA LEU A 19 0.90 1.38 12.12
C LEU A 19 -0.18 2.25 11.46
N VAL A 20 0.24 3.18 10.61
CA VAL A 20 -0.68 4.02 9.84
C VAL A 20 -0.48 3.73 8.37
N GLY A 21 -1.57 3.35 7.68
CA GLY A 21 -1.53 3.01 6.27
C GLY A 21 -2.64 3.71 5.48
N HIS A 22 -2.27 4.24 4.31
CA HIS A 22 -3.21 4.87 3.37
C HIS A 22 -3.35 4.02 2.10
N SER A 23 -4.58 3.85 1.58
CA SER A 23 -4.85 3.04 0.38
C SER A 23 -4.24 1.63 0.53
N MET A 24 -3.39 1.18 -0.40
CA MET A 24 -2.63 -0.07 -0.29
C MET A 24 -1.79 -0.16 1.00
N GLY A 25 -1.28 0.96 1.50
CA GLY A 25 -0.50 1.03 2.73
C GLY A 25 -1.26 0.51 3.96
N GLY A 26 -2.59 0.61 3.98
CA GLY A 26 -3.40 0.01 5.05
C GLY A 26 -3.42 -1.52 5.00
N LEU A 27 -3.36 -2.11 3.81
CA LEU A 27 -3.24 -3.56 3.65
C LEU A 27 -1.86 -4.06 4.13
N ILE A 28 -0.81 -3.28 3.85
CA ILE A 28 0.54 -3.53 4.36
C ILE A 28 0.58 -3.41 5.88
N ALA A 29 -0.07 -2.41 6.45
CA ALA A 29 -0.19 -2.26 7.90
C ALA A 29 -0.91 -3.45 8.54
N CYS A 30 -2.00 -3.94 7.93
CA CYS A 30 -2.69 -5.16 8.36
C CYS A 30 -1.79 -6.41 8.25
N GLU A 31 -1.01 -6.51 7.18
CA GLU A 31 -0.04 -7.60 6.99
C GLU A 31 1.07 -7.61 8.05
N LEU A 32 1.59 -6.43 8.41
CA LEU A 32 2.60 -6.27 9.45
C LEU A 32 2.06 -6.52 10.85
N ALA A 33 0.80 -6.18 11.09
CA ALA A 33 0.18 -6.31 12.40
C ALA A 33 -0.07 -7.75 12.85
N ASP A 34 -0.12 -8.70 11.91
CA ASP A 34 -0.16 -10.14 12.23
C ASP A 34 1.22 -10.73 12.56
N ARG A 35 2.28 -9.93 12.48
CA ARG A 35 3.63 -10.34 12.83
C ARG A 35 3.91 -9.97 14.29
N ASP A 36 4.80 -10.71 14.93
CA ASP A 36 5.25 -10.44 16.30
C ASP A 36 6.20 -9.23 16.35
N LEU A 37 5.63 -8.03 16.20
CA LEU A 37 6.35 -6.75 16.10
C LEU A 37 5.98 -5.76 17.22
N GLY A 38 5.19 -6.18 18.22
CA GLY A 38 4.73 -5.27 19.26
C GLY A 38 3.74 -4.20 18.75
N VAL A 39 2.97 -4.50 17.71
CA VAL A 39 1.94 -3.59 17.19
C VAL A 39 0.81 -3.47 18.21
N THR A 40 0.54 -2.24 18.65
CA THR A 40 -0.50 -1.91 19.63
C THR A 40 -1.72 -1.22 19.00
N GLY A 41 -1.63 -0.81 17.72
CA GLY A 41 -2.75 -0.22 17.00
C GLY A 41 -2.51 -0.10 15.50
N ILE A 42 -3.62 -0.01 14.76
CA ILE A 42 -3.63 0.19 13.30
C ILE A 42 -4.60 1.31 12.96
N ILE A 43 -4.18 2.22 12.08
CA ILE A 43 -5.03 3.24 11.47
C ILE A 43 -4.99 3.04 9.95
N THR A 44 -6.16 2.87 9.34
CA THR A 44 -6.31 2.77 7.89
C THR A 44 -7.04 4.00 7.34
N LEU A 45 -6.54 4.55 6.23
CA LEU A 45 -7.10 5.72 5.58
C LEU A 45 -7.37 5.40 4.11
N GLY A 46 -8.65 5.41 3.70
CA GLY A 46 -9.02 5.09 2.31
C GLY A 46 -8.64 3.68 1.87
N THR A 47 -8.48 2.74 2.82
CA THR A 47 -8.17 1.34 2.54
C THR A 47 -9.47 0.53 2.47
N GLY A 48 -9.71 -0.13 1.34
CA GLY A 48 -10.84 -1.03 1.17
C GLY A 48 -10.66 -2.37 1.89
N ALA A 49 -11.75 -3.09 2.14
CA ALA A 49 -11.69 -4.47 2.63
C ALA A 49 -10.95 -5.40 1.65
N ALA A 50 -11.17 -5.16 0.35
CA ALA A 50 -10.40 -5.66 -0.77
C ALA A 50 -10.07 -4.48 -1.69
N MET A 51 -8.97 -4.56 -2.43
CA MET A 51 -8.55 -3.54 -3.41
C MET A 51 -8.33 -4.17 -4.77
N THR A 52 -9.43 -4.47 -5.46
CA THR A 52 -9.40 -5.00 -6.83
C THR A 52 -8.70 -4.01 -7.75
N VAL A 53 -7.76 -4.51 -8.54
CA VAL A 53 -7.04 -3.73 -9.54
C VAL A 53 -7.68 -3.99 -10.89
N ASN A 54 -7.81 -2.95 -11.70
CA ASN A 54 -8.30 -3.07 -13.07
C ASN A 54 -7.45 -4.08 -13.87
N GLU A 55 -8.11 -5.00 -14.58
CA GLU A 55 -7.44 -6.10 -15.31
C GLU A 55 -6.53 -5.63 -16.45
N ASP A 56 -6.86 -4.53 -17.13
CA ASP A 56 -5.99 -3.96 -18.17
C ASP A 56 -4.68 -3.45 -17.56
N LEU A 57 -4.76 -2.84 -16.38
CA LEU A 57 -3.56 -2.41 -15.65
C LEU A 57 -2.73 -3.61 -15.19
N LEU A 58 -3.36 -4.69 -14.70
CA LEU A 58 -2.67 -5.93 -14.34
C LEU A 58 -1.95 -6.56 -15.53
N THR A 59 -2.62 -6.62 -16.68
CA THR A 59 -2.07 -7.18 -17.91
C THR A 59 -0.92 -6.31 -18.44
N THR A 60 -1.10 -4.99 -18.44
CA THR A 60 -0.04 -4.03 -18.82
C THR A 60 1.16 -4.15 -17.89
N ALA A 61 0.95 -4.30 -16.59
CA ALA A 61 2.03 -4.45 -15.62
C ALA A 61 2.84 -5.75 -15.83
N ARG A 62 2.16 -6.86 -16.15
CA ARG A 62 2.83 -8.14 -16.42
C ARG A 62 3.62 -8.14 -17.73
N ASN A 63 3.02 -7.59 -18.79
CA ASN A 63 3.59 -7.72 -20.14
C ASN A 63 4.53 -6.57 -20.48
N THR A 64 4.26 -5.36 -19.98
CA THR A 64 4.96 -4.13 -20.31
C THR A 64 5.01 -3.17 -19.10
N PRO A 65 5.75 -3.52 -18.03
CA PRO A 65 5.70 -2.82 -16.74
C PRO A 65 6.03 -1.32 -16.81
N VAL A 66 6.89 -0.91 -17.75
CA VAL A 66 7.23 0.50 -17.97
C VAL A 66 6.00 1.35 -18.33
N TYR A 67 5.05 0.79 -19.09
CA TYR A 67 3.83 1.49 -19.46
C TYR A 67 2.81 1.52 -18.32
N ALA A 68 2.78 0.49 -17.47
CA ALA A 68 1.94 0.47 -16.27
C ALA A 68 2.37 1.52 -15.23
N MET A 69 3.65 1.92 -15.23
CA MET A 69 4.13 2.95 -14.31
C MET A 69 3.69 4.37 -14.66
N ALA A 70 3.37 4.66 -15.93
CA ALA A 70 2.90 5.99 -16.35
C ALA A 70 1.61 6.45 -15.62
N PRO A 71 0.52 5.65 -15.59
CA PRO A 71 -0.67 6.02 -14.82
C PRO A 71 -0.40 6.06 -13.31
N ILE A 72 0.44 5.17 -12.77
CA ILE A 72 0.82 5.18 -11.35
C ILE A 72 1.50 6.50 -10.97
N ARG A 73 2.48 6.97 -11.74
CA ARG A 73 3.13 8.27 -11.51
C ARG A 73 2.13 9.42 -11.57
N LYS A 74 1.18 9.36 -12.51
CA LYS A 74 0.12 10.36 -12.63
C LYS A 74 -0.79 10.39 -11.39
N TRP A 75 -1.12 9.24 -10.81
CA TRP A 75 -1.96 9.15 -9.61
C TRP A 75 -1.24 9.49 -8.30
N SER A 76 0.10 9.40 -8.29
CA SER A 76 0.92 9.74 -7.12
C SER A 76 1.06 11.24 -6.86
N LEU A 77 0.63 12.09 -7.79
CA LEU A 77 0.76 13.54 -7.71
C LEU A 77 -0.61 14.23 -7.81
N HIS A 78 -0.71 15.42 -7.21
CA HIS A 78 -1.88 16.26 -7.42
C HIS A 78 -2.01 16.64 -8.91
N ARG A 79 -3.24 16.87 -9.39
CA ARG A 79 -3.48 17.25 -10.80
C ARG A 79 -2.69 18.49 -11.23
N ASP A 80 -2.47 19.40 -10.28
CA ASP A 80 -1.74 20.67 -10.47
C ASP A 80 -0.26 20.58 -10.08
N ALA A 81 0.27 19.37 -9.86
CA ALA A 81 1.70 19.20 -9.59
C ALA A 81 2.54 19.80 -10.72
N ALA A 82 3.55 20.59 -10.34
CA ALA A 82 4.41 21.28 -11.28
C ALA A 82 5.23 20.28 -12.11
N GLU A 83 5.63 20.69 -13.31
CA GLU A 83 6.39 19.84 -14.22
C GLU A 83 7.69 19.31 -13.59
N GLY A 84 8.37 20.14 -12.79
CA GLY A 84 9.56 19.72 -12.04
C GLY A 84 9.30 18.59 -11.05
N GLN A 85 8.12 18.53 -10.42
CA GLN A 85 7.75 17.45 -9.50
C GLN A 85 7.46 16.15 -10.27
N ARG A 86 6.83 16.25 -11.44
CA ARG A 86 6.57 15.10 -12.32
C ARG A 86 7.89 14.51 -12.84
N ALA A 87 8.78 15.37 -13.34
CA ALA A 87 10.11 14.98 -13.80
C ALA A 87 10.95 14.36 -12.67
N GLN A 88 10.90 14.94 -11.46
CA GLN A 88 11.60 14.38 -10.31
C GLN A 88 11.08 12.97 -9.97
N LEU A 89 9.76 12.76 -9.96
CA LEU A 89 9.18 11.44 -9.70
C LEU A 89 9.62 10.43 -10.76
N GLU A 90 9.59 10.80 -12.04
CA GLU A 90 10.05 9.96 -13.13
C GLU A 90 11.53 9.60 -13.00
N ASN A 91 12.40 10.58 -12.75
CA ASN A 91 13.84 10.37 -12.60
C ASN A 91 14.22 9.58 -11.34
N SER A 92 13.41 9.67 -10.27
CA SER A 92 13.62 8.91 -9.04
C SER A 92 13.11 7.47 -9.10
N THR A 93 12.32 7.12 -10.12
CA THR A 93 11.78 5.77 -10.27
C THR A 93 12.87 4.82 -10.78
N SER A 94 13.39 3.98 -9.90
CA SER A 94 14.42 3.00 -10.27
C SER A 94 13.87 1.89 -11.18
N PRO A 95 14.71 1.25 -12.02
CA PRO A 95 14.31 0.07 -12.80
C PRO A 95 13.70 -1.05 -11.95
N LYS A 96 14.23 -1.29 -10.76
CA LYS A 96 13.69 -2.28 -9.81
C LYS A 96 12.26 -1.95 -9.37
N ALA A 97 11.94 -0.66 -9.21
CA ALA A 97 10.58 -0.25 -8.87
C ALA A 97 9.62 -0.48 -10.05
N VAL A 98 10.08 -0.29 -11.28
CA VAL A 98 9.32 -0.62 -12.49
C VAL A 98 9.06 -2.13 -12.56
N GLU A 99 10.07 -2.96 -12.29
CA GLU A 99 9.94 -4.42 -12.29
C GLU A 99 8.98 -4.93 -11.19
N ALA A 100 8.98 -4.28 -10.02
CA ALA A 100 8.12 -4.66 -8.89
C ALA A 100 6.64 -4.35 -9.11
N VAL A 101 6.28 -3.48 -10.06
CA VAL A 101 4.92 -2.98 -10.23
C VAL A 101 3.88 -4.09 -10.45
N SER A 102 4.25 -5.13 -11.19
CA SER A 102 3.36 -6.27 -11.44
C SER A 102 3.08 -7.06 -10.15
N ASP A 103 4.11 -7.31 -9.35
CA ASP A 103 4.00 -8.01 -8.08
C ASP A 103 3.13 -7.20 -7.09
N ASP A 104 3.33 -5.88 -7.04
CA ASP A 104 2.60 -4.98 -6.14
C ASP A 104 1.12 -4.87 -6.52
N LEU A 105 0.79 -4.71 -7.80
CA LEU A 105 -0.59 -4.65 -8.26
C LEU A 105 -1.30 -6.01 -8.09
N THR A 106 -0.61 -7.12 -8.35
CA THR A 106 -1.16 -8.46 -8.12
C THR A 106 -1.42 -8.69 -6.63
N ALA A 107 -0.50 -8.23 -5.77
CA ALA A 107 -0.66 -8.28 -4.33
C ALA A 107 -1.87 -7.46 -3.84
N CYS A 108 -2.10 -6.27 -4.40
CA CYS A 108 -3.30 -5.49 -4.10
C CYS A 108 -4.56 -6.27 -4.46
N ASN A 109 -4.60 -6.80 -5.70
CA ASN A 109 -5.78 -7.42 -6.26
C ASN A 109 -6.22 -8.68 -5.49
N THR A 110 -5.26 -9.41 -4.95
CA THR A 110 -5.49 -10.70 -4.29
C THR A 110 -5.69 -10.59 -2.77
N TYR A 111 -5.50 -9.41 -2.19
CA TYR A 111 -5.63 -9.22 -0.75
C TYR A 111 -7.10 -9.03 -0.35
N VAL A 112 -7.61 -9.93 0.50
CA VAL A 112 -9.05 -9.99 0.88
C VAL A 112 -9.31 -10.06 2.39
N ASP A 113 -8.27 -10.06 3.22
CA ASP A 113 -8.38 -10.41 4.65
C ASP A 113 -8.35 -9.21 5.62
N THR A 114 -8.47 -7.99 5.08
CA THR A 114 -8.40 -6.75 5.87
C THR A 114 -9.37 -6.72 7.06
N PRO A 115 -10.67 -7.08 6.92
CA PRO A 115 -11.62 -7.01 8.03
C PRO A 115 -11.27 -7.96 9.18
N THR A 116 -10.84 -9.19 8.88
CA THR A 116 -10.42 -10.18 9.88
C THR A 116 -9.27 -9.64 10.72
N ARG A 117 -8.27 -9.04 10.07
CA ARG A 117 -7.07 -8.54 10.73
C ARG A 117 -7.34 -7.30 11.56
N LEU A 118 -8.14 -6.37 11.05
CA LEU A 118 -8.58 -5.20 11.80
C LEU A 118 -9.41 -5.58 13.04
N SER A 119 -10.19 -6.66 12.98
CA SER A 119 -11.02 -7.09 14.11
C SER A 119 -10.22 -7.36 15.40
N ARG A 120 -8.94 -7.74 15.27
CA ARG A 120 -8.02 -8.02 16.39
C ARG A 120 -7.56 -6.76 17.12
N PHE A 121 -7.68 -5.60 16.48
CA PHE A 121 -7.30 -4.29 17.01
C PHE A 121 -8.53 -3.45 17.42
N SER A 122 -9.70 -4.09 17.53
CA SER A 122 -10.93 -3.41 17.92
C SER A 122 -10.88 -3.00 19.40
N GLY A 123 -10.60 -1.72 19.66
CA GLY A 123 -11.07 -1.01 20.86
C GLY A 123 -12.50 -0.49 20.66
N PRO A 124 -13.17 0.07 21.68
CA PRO A 124 -14.48 0.69 21.48
C PRO A 124 -14.37 1.69 20.34
N GLY A 125 -15.13 1.45 19.27
CA GLY A 125 -15.17 2.36 18.13
C GLY A 125 -15.55 3.75 18.62
N PRO A 126 -15.11 4.83 17.94
CA PRO A 126 -15.57 6.17 18.29
C PRO A 126 -17.09 6.13 18.28
N GLY A 127 -17.69 6.37 19.45
CA GLY A 127 -19.14 6.34 19.63
C GLY A 127 -19.78 7.13 18.51
N ARG A 128 -20.68 6.50 17.75
CA ARG A 128 -21.51 7.23 16.79
C ARG A 128 -22.58 7.97 17.57
N ASP A 129 -22.15 9.01 18.28
CA ASP A 129 -23.05 10.06 18.75
C ASP A 129 -23.19 11.05 17.59
N ARG A 130 -24.11 10.76 16.69
CA ARG A 130 -24.79 11.75 15.84
C ARG A 130 -26.21 11.30 15.56
#